data_AF-A0A8J6B3J1-F1
#
_entry.id   AF-A0A8J6B3J1-F1
#
_cell.length_a   1.000
_cell.length_b   1.000
_cell.length_c   1.000
_cell.angle_alpha   90.00
_cell.angle_beta   90.00
_cell.angle_gamma   90.00
#
_symmetry.space_group_name_H-M   'P 1'
#
loop_
_entity.id
_entity.type
_entity.pdbx_description
1 polymer ?
#
loop_
_entity_poly.entity_id
_entity_poly.type
_entity_poly.pdbx_seq_one_letter_code
_entity_poly.pdbx_strand_id
1 'polypeptide(L)'
;MRKGDFYVVEYYIYDAPFNEIVSRERLRLPNPSPAVPFYRYSLPLPEDVHSIAASLDAHKEFKKVVGANCVLLDRSGSELIVLSTDEGVIKRSTLLSDMHIRALRNKVRLIAMKEEAAKQLEVSKQLAVAYREEFQVREDLIGLAIGAHGINIQQARKVPGVTAVELDEETFTFRVFGESQEAVRKARGYLEFTEGSMEVPRALVG
;
A
#
# COMPACT_ATOMS: atom_id res chain seq x y z
N MET A 1 4.22 -22.99 -58.97
CA MET A 1 3.71 -22.31 -60.19
C MET A 1 2.87 -21.10 -59.77
N ARG A 2 2.90 -19.96 -60.47
CA ARG A 2 2.08 -18.78 -60.13
C ARG A 2 1.24 -18.37 -61.33
N LYS A 3 -0.04 -18.06 -61.12
CA LYS A 3 -0.91 -17.44 -62.13
C LYS A 3 -1.75 -16.35 -61.46
N GLY A 4 -1.46 -15.09 -61.80
CA GLY A 4 -2.06 -13.92 -61.11
C GLY A 4 -1.69 -13.91 -59.63
N ASP A 5 -2.71 -13.90 -58.77
CA ASP A 5 -2.59 -13.88 -57.31
C ASP A 5 -2.68 -15.28 -56.65
N PHE A 6 -2.76 -16.33 -57.47
CA PHE A 6 -2.80 -17.72 -57.02
C PHE A 6 -1.45 -18.41 -57.23
N TYR A 7 -1.05 -19.16 -56.22
CA TYR A 7 0.20 -19.89 -56.13
C TYR A 7 -0.09 -21.37 -55.92
N VAL A 8 0.51 -22.23 -56.74
CA VAL A 8 0.49 -23.69 -56.55
C VAL A 8 1.68 -24.05 -55.67
N VAL A 9 1.40 -24.59 -54.48
CA VAL A 9 2.37 -25.04 -53.48
C VAL A 9 2.35 -26.57 -53.43
N GLU A 10 3.54 -27.16 -53.46
CA GLU A 10 3.74 -28.59 -53.22
C GLU A 10 4.24 -28.78 -51.79
N TYR A 11 3.47 -29.51 -50.99
CA TYR A 11 3.81 -29.85 -49.61
C TYR A 11 4.52 -31.19 -49.58
N TYR A 12 5.75 -31.17 -49.07
CA TYR A 12 6.52 -32.38 -48.76
C TYR A 12 6.29 -32.74 -47.29
N ILE A 13 5.16 -33.36 -47.00
CA ILE A 13 4.81 -33.87 -45.67
C ILE A 13 4.53 -35.37 -45.85
N TYR A 14 5.36 -36.25 -45.27
CA TYR A 14 5.38 -37.71 -45.52
C TYR A 14 5.71 -38.13 -46.97
N ASP A 15 5.57 -39.43 -47.27
CA ASP A 15 6.02 -40.12 -48.52
C ASP A 15 5.22 -39.78 -49.79
N ALA A 16 4.20 -38.91 -49.73
CA ALA A 16 3.40 -38.53 -50.89
C ALA A 16 3.28 -37.01 -51.03
N PRO A 17 3.69 -36.42 -52.16
CA PRO A 17 3.53 -34.98 -52.39
C PRO A 17 2.06 -34.61 -52.55
N PHE A 18 1.64 -33.54 -51.87
CA PHE A 18 0.29 -32.97 -51.97
C PHE A 18 0.36 -31.54 -52.50
N ASN A 19 -0.45 -31.23 -53.51
CA ASN A 19 -0.50 -29.91 -54.16
C ASN A 19 -1.74 -29.12 -53.73
N GLU A 20 -1.56 -27.87 -53.33
CA GLU A 20 -2.65 -26.94 -53.01
C GLU A 20 -2.49 -25.61 -53.76
N ILE A 21 -3.60 -25.01 -54.17
CA ILE A 21 -3.62 -23.65 -54.74
C ILE A 21 -3.98 -22.68 -53.61
N VAL A 22 -3.08 -21.74 -53.32
CA VAL A 22 -3.25 -20.77 -52.24
C VAL A 22 -3.06 -19.34 -52.73
N SER A 23 -3.68 -18.38 -52.05
CA SER A 23 -3.44 -16.95 -52.26
C SER A 23 -2.13 -16.50 -51.61
N ARG A 24 -1.62 -15.33 -52.01
CA ARG A 24 -0.39 -14.74 -51.43
C ARG A 24 -0.43 -14.60 -49.91
N GLU A 25 -1.61 -14.36 -49.34
CA GLU A 25 -1.83 -14.14 -47.90
C GLU A 25 -1.49 -15.36 -47.04
N ARG A 26 -1.51 -16.56 -47.62
CA ARG A 26 -1.17 -17.81 -46.94
C ARG A 26 0.31 -18.17 -47.06
N LEU A 27 1.10 -17.37 -47.77
CA LEU A 27 2.52 -17.62 -48.00
C LEU A 27 3.38 -16.68 -47.17
N ARG A 28 4.49 -17.21 -46.67
CA ARG A 28 5.58 -16.44 -46.06
C ARG A 28 6.91 -16.96 -46.54
N LEU A 29 7.95 -16.12 -46.47
CA LEU A 29 9.31 -16.60 -46.65
C LEU A 29 9.66 -17.63 -45.56
N PRO A 30 10.53 -18.62 -45.86
CA PRO A 30 11.06 -19.52 -44.86
C PRO A 30 11.65 -18.74 -43.68
N ASN A 31 11.42 -19.21 -42.45
CA ASN A 31 11.97 -18.58 -41.26
C ASN A 31 13.50 -18.74 -41.26
N PRO A 32 14.29 -17.65 -41.32
CA PRO A 32 15.76 -17.73 -41.30
C PRO A 32 16.32 -17.97 -39.89
N SER A 33 15.49 -17.83 -38.86
CA SER A 33 15.92 -17.93 -37.47
C SER A 33 16.28 -19.38 -37.13
N PRO A 34 17.48 -19.64 -36.57
CA PRO A 34 17.86 -20.97 -36.11
C PRO A 34 17.02 -21.41 -34.91
N ALA A 35 17.10 -22.70 -34.57
CA ALA A 35 16.55 -23.20 -33.32
C ALA A 35 17.25 -22.51 -32.13
N VAL A 36 16.46 -22.03 -31.17
CA VAL A 36 16.96 -21.28 -30.00
C VAL A 36 17.06 -22.23 -28.79
N PRO A 37 18.21 -22.30 -28.09
CA PRO A 37 18.33 -23.07 -26.85
C PRO A 37 17.57 -22.40 -25.70
N PHE A 38 17.11 -23.20 -24.75
CA PHE A 38 16.46 -22.72 -23.53
C PHE A 38 17.22 -23.20 -22.30
N TYR A 39 17.40 -22.29 -21.36
CA TYR A 39 18.10 -22.50 -20.10
C TYR A 39 17.12 -22.36 -18.94
N ARG A 40 17.18 -23.33 -18.02
CA ARG A 40 16.34 -23.40 -16.82
C ARG A 40 17.21 -23.40 -15.58
N TYR A 41 16.87 -22.56 -14.62
CA TYR A 41 17.41 -22.58 -13.27
C TYR A 41 16.27 -22.74 -12.26
N SER A 42 16.41 -23.68 -11.33
CA SER A 42 15.46 -23.94 -10.23
C SER A 42 16.09 -23.45 -8.92
N LEU A 43 15.36 -22.63 -8.20
CA LEU A 43 15.73 -22.12 -6.88
C LEU A 43 14.73 -22.62 -5.83
N PRO A 44 15.12 -23.49 -4.89
CA PRO A 44 14.25 -23.86 -3.78
C PRO A 44 13.95 -22.65 -2.90
N LEU A 45 12.68 -22.45 -2.60
CA LEU A 45 12.19 -21.38 -1.75
C LEU A 45 11.84 -21.91 -0.35
N PRO A 46 12.39 -21.29 0.71
CA PRO A 46 11.97 -21.57 2.09
C PRO A 46 10.47 -21.30 2.32
N GLU A 47 9.84 -22.10 3.18
CA GLU A 47 8.39 -21.97 3.49
C GLU A 47 8.01 -20.59 4.04
N ASP A 48 8.92 -19.94 4.78
CA ASP A 48 8.68 -18.64 5.40
C ASP A 48 8.42 -17.49 4.40
N VAL A 49 8.78 -17.68 3.12
CA VAL A 49 8.58 -16.67 2.07
C VAL A 49 7.48 -17.03 1.07
N HIS A 50 6.85 -18.20 1.17
CA HIS A 50 5.87 -18.69 0.18
C HIS A 50 4.69 -17.72 -0.01
N SER A 51 4.18 -17.15 1.09
CA SER A 51 3.06 -16.19 1.05
C SER A 51 3.34 -14.95 0.19
N ILE A 52 4.59 -14.46 0.23
CA ILE A 52 5.01 -13.27 -0.52
C ILE A 52 5.48 -13.64 -1.93
N ALA A 53 6.12 -14.80 -2.08
CA ALA A 53 6.59 -15.29 -3.37
C ALA A 53 5.43 -15.55 -4.35
N ALA A 54 4.24 -15.92 -3.86
CA ALA A 54 3.05 -16.14 -4.70
C ALA A 54 2.63 -14.91 -5.54
N SER A 55 3.07 -13.72 -5.15
CA SER A 55 2.79 -12.49 -5.90
C SER A 55 3.66 -12.41 -7.17
N LEU A 56 3.02 -12.20 -8.33
CA LEU A 56 3.71 -12.00 -9.61
C LEU A 56 4.74 -10.85 -9.56
N ASP A 57 4.48 -9.85 -8.71
CA ASP A 57 5.32 -8.66 -8.55
C ASP A 57 6.53 -8.90 -7.65
N ALA A 58 6.54 -9.98 -6.85
CA ALA A 58 7.64 -10.32 -5.95
C ALA A 58 8.95 -10.63 -6.69
N HIS A 59 8.88 -10.97 -7.97
CA HIS A 59 10.02 -11.44 -8.76
C HIS A 59 10.40 -10.51 -9.92
N LYS A 60 9.71 -9.37 -10.10
CA LYS A 60 9.96 -8.42 -11.19
C LYS A 60 11.40 -7.91 -11.20
N GLU A 61 11.91 -7.48 -10.04
CA GLU A 61 13.26 -6.95 -9.94
C GLU A 61 14.32 -8.04 -10.14
N PHE A 62 14.11 -9.22 -9.54
CA PHE A 62 15.00 -10.36 -9.73
C PHE A 62 15.09 -10.76 -11.20
N LYS A 63 13.96 -10.93 -11.88
CA LYS A 63 13.87 -11.21 -13.33
C LYS A 63 14.67 -10.20 -14.15
N LYS A 64 14.54 -8.91 -13.83
CA LYS A 64 15.24 -7.82 -14.52
C LYS A 64 16.75 -7.91 -14.32
N VAL A 65 17.22 -8.05 -13.08
CA VAL A 65 18.66 -8.08 -12.75
C VAL A 65 19.34 -9.33 -13.31
N VAL A 66 18.69 -10.49 -13.27
CA VAL A 66 19.26 -11.72 -13.85
C VAL A 66 19.13 -11.78 -15.39
N GLY A 67 18.34 -10.91 -16.00
CA GLY A 67 18.10 -10.91 -17.45
C GLY A 67 17.34 -12.15 -17.92
N ALA A 68 16.35 -12.60 -17.15
CA ALA A 68 15.54 -13.76 -17.50
C ALA A 68 14.32 -13.38 -18.35
N ASN A 69 13.94 -14.23 -19.31
CA ASN A 69 12.69 -14.06 -20.06
C ASN A 69 11.48 -14.31 -19.16
N CYS A 70 11.56 -15.30 -18.26
CA CYS A 70 10.46 -15.68 -17.39
C CYS A 70 10.96 -16.11 -16.01
N VAL A 71 10.20 -15.73 -14.97
CA VAL A 71 10.41 -16.19 -13.59
C VAL A 71 9.03 -16.56 -13.04
N LEU A 72 8.86 -17.82 -12.64
CA LEU A 72 7.59 -18.41 -12.26
C LEU A 72 7.78 -19.26 -11.02
N LEU A 73 6.72 -19.47 -10.25
CA LEU A 73 6.69 -20.52 -9.24
C LEU A 73 6.27 -21.85 -9.88
N ASP A 74 6.81 -22.94 -9.34
CA ASP A 74 6.28 -24.28 -9.56
C ASP A 74 4.81 -24.39 -9.08
N ARG A 75 4.08 -25.40 -9.58
CA ARG A 75 2.73 -25.78 -9.14
C ARG A 75 2.61 -25.95 -7.63
N SER A 76 3.67 -26.43 -6.97
CA SER A 76 3.69 -26.59 -5.50
C SER A 76 4.01 -25.28 -4.75
N GLY A 77 4.53 -24.25 -5.43
CA GLY A 77 5.04 -23.04 -4.81
C GLY A 77 6.40 -23.19 -4.11
N SER A 78 6.98 -24.40 -4.09
CA SER A 78 8.23 -24.67 -3.38
C SER A 78 9.49 -24.22 -4.13
N GLU A 79 9.44 -24.10 -5.45
CA GLU A 79 10.57 -23.69 -6.27
C GLU A 79 10.23 -22.47 -7.13
N LEU A 80 11.22 -21.58 -7.27
CA LEU A 80 11.23 -20.52 -8.25
C LEU A 80 11.99 -20.97 -9.49
N ILE A 81 11.29 -21.02 -10.62
CA ILE A 81 11.80 -21.44 -11.92
C ILE A 81 12.13 -20.20 -12.75
N VAL A 82 13.38 -20.10 -13.16
CA VAL A 82 13.89 -19.05 -14.06
C VAL A 82 14.14 -19.66 -15.43
N LEU A 83 13.56 -19.05 -16.47
CA LEU A 83 13.70 -19.47 -17.87
C LEU A 83 14.30 -18.34 -18.70
N SER A 84 15.31 -18.66 -19.52
CA SER A 84 15.92 -17.72 -20.45
C SER A 84 16.42 -18.40 -21.72
N THR A 85 16.62 -17.63 -22.78
CA THR A 85 17.41 -18.03 -23.95
C THR A 85 18.90 -17.66 -23.82
N ASP A 86 19.27 -16.94 -22.76
CA ASP A 86 20.66 -16.60 -22.43
C ASP A 86 21.23 -17.58 -21.40
N GLU A 87 22.32 -18.28 -21.74
CA GLU A 87 23.04 -19.19 -20.86
C GLU A 87 23.55 -18.50 -19.59
N GLY A 88 23.94 -17.23 -19.70
CA GLY A 88 24.46 -16.43 -18.60
C GLY A 88 23.45 -16.25 -17.46
N VAL A 89 22.15 -16.49 -17.71
CA VAL A 89 21.11 -16.44 -16.67
C VAL A 89 21.41 -17.39 -15.52
N ILE A 90 21.94 -18.59 -15.81
CA ILE A 90 22.19 -19.61 -14.78
C ILE A 90 23.19 -19.07 -13.76
N LYS A 91 24.31 -18.51 -14.24
CA LYS A 91 25.36 -17.97 -13.37
C LYS A 91 24.87 -16.76 -12.56
N ARG A 92 24.12 -15.84 -13.20
CA ARG A 92 23.57 -14.65 -12.53
C ARG A 92 22.52 -15.03 -11.48
N SER A 93 21.63 -15.97 -11.79
CA SER A 93 20.62 -16.47 -10.86
C SER A 93 21.25 -17.17 -9.66
N THR A 94 22.27 -18.00 -9.86
CA THR A 94 23.01 -18.64 -8.76
C THR A 94 23.72 -17.63 -7.86
N LEU A 95 24.29 -16.56 -8.41
CA LEU A 95 24.96 -15.51 -7.61
C LEU A 95 23.99 -14.66 -6.78
N LEU A 96 22.77 -14.46 -7.29
CA LEU A 96 21.80 -13.52 -6.72
C LEU A 96 20.65 -14.18 -5.96
N SER A 97 20.55 -15.52 -5.97
CA SER A 97 19.49 -16.29 -5.33
C SER A 97 19.35 -15.95 -3.83
N ASP A 98 20.46 -15.93 -3.11
CA ASP A 98 20.47 -15.68 -1.66
C ASP A 98 20.07 -14.24 -1.32
N MET A 99 20.49 -13.29 -2.16
CA MET A 99 20.07 -11.90 -2.04
C MET A 99 18.57 -11.77 -2.25
N HIS A 100 18.02 -12.47 -3.26
CA HIS A 100 16.60 -12.47 -3.56
C HIS A 100 15.77 -13.06 -2.41
N ILE A 101 16.17 -14.21 -1.87
CA ILE A 101 15.49 -14.82 -0.71
C ILE A 101 15.52 -13.87 0.50
N ARG A 102 16.65 -13.22 0.78
CA ARG A 102 16.75 -12.20 1.84
C ARG A 102 15.82 -11.01 1.59
N ALA A 103 15.69 -10.56 0.34
CA ALA A 103 14.76 -9.49 -0.01
C ALA A 103 13.30 -9.89 0.24
N LEU A 104 12.91 -11.13 -0.07
CA LEU A 104 11.58 -11.67 0.24
C LEU A 104 11.34 -11.71 1.76
N ARG A 105 12.28 -12.22 2.55
CA ARG A 105 12.19 -12.23 4.02
C ARG A 105 12.04 -10.84 4.61
N ASN A 106 12.82 -9.88 4.11
CA ASN A 106 12.69 -8.49 4.53
C ASN A 106 11.30 -7.94 4.24
N LYS A 107 10.72 -8.28 3.08
CA LYS A 107 9.35 -7.89 2.73
C LYS A 107 8.32 -8.53 3.66
N VAL A 108 8.46 -9.81 4.01
CA VAL A 108 7.62 -10.48 5.03
C VAL A 108 7.65 -9.70 6.35
N ARG A 109 8.87 -9.40 6.85
CA ARG A 109 9.05 -8.67 8.11
C ARG A 109 8.43 -7.27 8.09
N LEU A 110 8.60 -6.53 6.98
CA LEU A 110 8.03 -5.19 6.83
C LEU A 110 6.50 -5.22 6.81
N ILE A 111 5.90 -6.24 6.19
CA ILE A 111 4.44 -6.41 6.19
C ILE A 111 3.94 -6.69 7.61
N ALA A 112 4.58 -7.62 8.34
CA ALA A 112 4.21 -7.91 9.73
C ALA A 112 4.32 -6.67 10.64
N MET A 113 5.41 -5.89 10.52
CA MET A 113 5.56 -4.64 11.27
C MET A 113 4.50 -3.60 10.89
N LYS A 114 4.13 -3.50 9.61
CA LYS A 114 3.09 -2.60 9.12
C LYS A 114 1.72 -2.98 9.68
N GLU A 115 1.38 -4.26 9.70
CA GLU A 115 0.12 -4.76 10.25
C GLU A 115 0.01 -4.46 11.75
N GLU A 116 1.08 -4.67 12.51
CA GLU A 116 1.11 -4.37 13.93
C GLU A 116 0.94 -2.86 14.21
N ALA A 117 1.66 -2.01 13.47
CA ALA A 117 1.49 -0.56 13.58
C ALA A 117 0.07 -0.11 13.20
N ALA A 118 -0.56 -0.75 12.21
CA ALA A 118 -1.94 -0.45 11.82
C ALA A 118 -2.93 -0.81 12.94
N LYS A 119 -2.75 -1.97 13.61
CA LYS A 119 -3.57 -2.36 14.76
C LYS A 119 -3.42 -1.38 15.92
N GLN A 120 -2.19 -0.98 16.25
CA GLN A 120 -1.93 0.00 17.32
C GLN A 120 -2.59 1.35 17.01
N LEU A 121 -2.55 1.78 15.74
CA LEU A 121 -3.23 3.00 15.30
C LEU A 121 -4.76 2.88 15.44
N GLU A 122 -5.36 1.74 15.10
CA GLU A 122 -6.80 1.51 15.28
C GLU A 122 -7.21 1.56 16.75
N VAL A 123 -6.45 0.93 17.64
CA VAL A 123 -6.70 0.98 19.09
C VAL A 123 -6.59 2.42 19.62
N SER A 124 -5.54 3.16 19.23
CA SER A 124 -5.37 4.57 19.60
C SER A 124 -6.54 5.43 19.12
N LYS A 125 -7.02 5.23 17.88
CA LYS A 125 -8.22 5.91 17.37
C LYS A 125 -9.48 5.60 18.17
N GLN A 126 -9.68 4.36 18.58
CA GLN A 126 -10.84 3.99 19.41
C GLN A 126 -10.75 4.62 20.80
N LEU A 127 -9.56 4.63 21.42
CA LEU A 127 -9.33 5.29 22.71
C LEU A 127 -9.54 6.81 22.62
N ALA A 128 -9.14 7.44 21.52
CA ALA A 128 -9.38 8.85 21.26
C ALA A 128 -10.88 9.22 21.19
N VAL A 129 -11.73 8.28 20.79
CA VAL A 129 -13.20 8.45 20.82
C VAL A 129 -13.77 8.18 22.21
N ALA A 130 -13.12 7.34 23.01
CA ALA A 130 -13.61 6.93 24.33
C ALA A 130 -13.62 8.08 25.35
N TYR A 131 -12.63 8.98 25.31
CA TYR A 131 -12.63 10.16 26.18
C TYR A 131 -13.20 11.36 25.43
N ARG A 132 -14.44 11.69 25.76
CA ARG A 132 -15.14 12.87 25.27
C ARG A 132 -15.65 13.71 26.44
N GLU A 133 -15.56 15.01 26.31
CA GLU A 133 -16.27 15.95 27.17
C GLU A 133 -17.13 16.89 26.33
N GLU A 134 -18.38 17.07 26.77
CA GLU A 134 -19.36 17.93 26.13
C GLU A 134 -19.86 18.94 27.16
N PHE A 135 -19.82 20.23 26.81
CA PHE A 135 -20.27 21.32 27.67
C PHE A 135 -20.76 22.50 26.83
N GLN A 136 -21.73 23.21 27.37
CA GLN A 136 -22.34 24.37 26.74
C GLN A 136 -21.76 25.65 27.34
N VAL A 137 -21.47 26.64 26.50
CA VAL A 137 -21.05 27.98 26.91
C VAL A 137 -22.18 28.94 26.59
N ARG A 138 -22.44 29.91 27.47
CA ARG A 138 -23.46 30.93 27.21
C ARG A 138 -23.07 31.77 26.00
N GLU A 139 -24.05 32.20 25.22
CA GLU A 139 -23.84 33.00 24.00
C GLU A 139 -23.02 34.28 24.26
N ASP A 140 -23.26 34.96 25.38
CA ASP A 140 -22.53 36.16 25.78
C ASP A 140 -21.05 35.90 26.13
N LEU A 141 -20.69 34.65 26.43
CA LEU A 141 -19.34 34.23 26.81
C LEU A 141 -18.61 33.47 25.69
N ILE A 142 -19.27 33.17 24.57
CA ILE A 142 -18.70 32.35 23.48
C ILE A 142 -17.49 33.02 22.82
N GLY A 143 -17.53 34.35 22.70
CA GLY A 143 -16.42 35.13 22.15
C GLY A 143 -15.14 35.02 23.01
N LEU A 144 -15.30 34.88 24.33
CA LEU A 144 -14.19 34.64 25.25
C LEU A 144 -13.67 33.20 25.13
N ALA A 145 -14.57 32.22 24.99
CA ALA A 145 -14.23 30.82 24.77
C ALA A 145 -13.44 30.59 23.48
N ILE A 146 -13.82 31.23 22.37
CA ILE A 146 -13.06 31.20 21.11
C ILE A 146 -11.76 32.00 21.27
N GLY A 147 -11.83 33.13 21.95
CA GLY A 147 -10.74 34.09 22.14
C GLY A 147 -10.55 34.99 20.92
N ALA A 148 -9.84 36.11 21.11
CA ALA A 148 -9.48 37.01 20.02
C ALA A 148 -8.74 36.23 18.91
N HIS A 149 -9.22 36.32 17.66
CA HIS A 149 -8.72 35.56 16.52
C HIS A 149 -8.70 34.03 16.70
N GLY A 150 -9.49 33.47 17.63
CA GLY A 150 -9.52 32.02 17.87
C GLY A 150 -8.35 31.48 18.69
N ILE A 151 -7.62 32.33 19.44
CA ILE A 151 -6.45 31.89 20.21
C ILE A 151 -6.79 30.77 21.20
N ASN A 152 -7.91 30.86 21.93
CA ASN A 152 -8.26 29.88 22.97
C ASN A 152 -8.65 28.54 22.36
N ILE A 153 -9.48 28.54 21.31
CA ILE A 153 -9.84 27.30 20.60
C ILE A 153 -8.64 26.65 19.90
N GLN A 154 -7.70 27.45 19.38
CA GLN A 154 -6.44 26.92 18.84
C GLN A 154 -5.53 26.34 19.92
N GLN A 155 -5.48 26.94 21.11
CA GLN A 155 -4.73 26.39 22.24
C GLN A 155 -5.34 25.08 22.74
N ALA A 156 -6.66 25.00 22.86
CA ALA A 156 -7.37 23.76 23.20
C ALA A 156 -7.04 22.62 22.21
N ARG A 157 -6.99 22.92 20.91
CA ARG A 157 -6.59 21.95 19.85
C ARG A 157 -5.11 21.56 19.89
N LYS A 158 -4.24 22.41 20.46
CA LYS A 158 -2.80 22.15 20.60
C LYS A 158 -2.46 21.42 21.90
N VAL A 159 -3.44 21.16 22.78
CA VAL A 159 -3.20 20.38 24.00
C VAL A 159 -2.74 18.96 23.61
N PRO A 160 -1.60 18.47 24.12
CA PRO A 160 -1.15 17.10 23.85
C PRO A 160 -2.21 16.09 24.28
N GLY A 161 -2.55 15.15 23.39
CA GLY A 161 -3.58 14.14 23.62
C GLY A 161 -5.00 14.60 23.27
N VAL A 162 -5.21 15.81 22.75
CA VAL A 162 -6.50 16.22 22.15
C VAL A 162 -6.52 15.84 20.67
N THR A 163 -7.57 15.15 20.27
CA THR A 163 -7.76 14.64 18.91
C THR A 163 -8.60 15.61 18.08
N ALA A 164 -9.69 16.11 18.66
CA ALA A 164 -10.60 17.02 17.97
C ALA A 164 -11.31 17.94 18.97
N VAL A 165 -11.62 19.16 18.51
CA VAL A 165 -12.47 20.12 19.22
C VAL A 165 -13.48 20.64 18.22
N GLU A 166 -14.74 20.26 18.44
CA GLU A 166 -15.89 20.65 17.65
C GLU A 166 -16.70 21.68 18.43
N LEU A 167 -17.25 22.65 17.71
CA LEU A 167 -18.19 23.64 18.22
C LEU A 167 -19.46 23.55 17.38
N ASP A 168 -20.58 23.31 18.04
CA ASP A 168 -21.91 23.49 17.46
C ASP A 168 -22.32 24.96 17.64
N GLU A 169 -22.36 25.71 16.55
CA GLU A 169 -22.65 27.14 16.53
C GLU A 169 -24.12 27.46 16.84
N GLU A 170 -25.05 26.53 16.65
CA GLU A 170 -26.48 26.75 16.94
C GLU A 170 -26.77 26.61 18.43
N THR A 171 -26.14 25.64 19.09
CA THR A 171 -26.37 25.33 20.50
C THR A 171 -25.29 25.89 21.44
N PHE A 172 -24.20 26.45 20.89
CA PHE A 172 -23.01 26.88 21.62
C PHE A 172 -22.40 25.75 22.48
N THR A 173 -22.41 24.53 21.94
CA THR A 173 -21.91 23.33 22.60
C THR A 173 -20.53 22.95 22.07
N PHE A 174 -19.55 22.82 22.97
CA PHE A 174 -18.24 22.28 22.63
C PHE A 174 -18.21 20.77 22.87
N ARG A 175 -17.64 20.04 21.91
CA ARG A 175 -17.28 18.62 22.06
C ARG A 175 -15.78 18.46 21.90
N VAL A 176 -15.13 18.02 22.96
CA VAL A 176 -13.69 17.79 23.01
C VAL A 176 -13.46 16.29 23.02
N PHE A 177 -12.64 15.79 22.11
CA PHE A 177 -12.22 14.39 22.00
C PHE A 177 -10.72 14.28 22.25
N GLY A 178 -10.30 13.23 22.96
CA GLY A 178 -8.89 13.04 23.28
C GLY A 178 -8.55 11.62 23.70
N GLU A 179 -7.25 11.36 23.79
CA GLU A 179 -6.68 10.05 24.13
C GLU A 179 -6.71 9.76 25.65
N SER A 180 -6.95 10.78 26.48
CA SER A 180 -7.02 10.64 27.94
C SER A 180 -7.98 11.65 28.57
N GLN A 181 -8.57 11.29 29.73
CA GLN A 181 -9.46 12.17 30.48
C GLN A 181 -8.77 13.48 30.92
N GLU A 182 -7.47 13.43 31.21
CA GLU A 182 -6.70 14.62 31.60
C GLU A 182 -6.55 15.61 30.43
N ALA A 183 -6.34 15.10 29.20
CA ALA A 183 -6.21 15.93 28.02
C ALA A 183 -7.52 16.65 27.66
N VAL A 184 -8.64 15.92 27.61
CA VAL A 184 -9.96 16.53 27.36
C VAL A 184 -10.32 17.55 28.44
N ARG A 185 -10.08 17.25 29.72
CA ARG A 185 -10.35 18.19 30.82
C ARG A 185 -9.48 19.44 30.75
N LYS A 186 -8.20 19.30 30.40
CA LYS A 186 -7.30 20.45 30.21
C LYS A 186 -7.74 21.34 29.05
N ALA A 187 -8.18 20.75 27.96
CA ALA A 187 -8.73 21.49 26.82
C ALA A 187 -10.07 22.16 27.13
N ARG A 188 -10.95 21.50 27.88
CA ARG A 188 -12.17 22.10 28.44
C ARG A 188 -11.86 23.35 29.26
N GLY A 189 -10.80 23.32 30.07
CA GLY A 189 -10.37 24.48 30.86
C GLY A 189 -10.01 25.74 30.05
N TYR A 190 -9.69 25.62 28.76
CA TYR A 190 -9.47 26.78 27.87
C TYR A 190 -10.78 27.38 27.30
N LEU A 191 -11.88 26.63 27.38
CA LEU A 191 -13.10 26.89 26.62
C LEU A 191 -14.33 27.11 27.53
N GLU A 192 -14.36 26.50 28.71
CA GLU A 192 -15.50 26.56 29.64
C GLU A 192 -15.51 27.86 30.46
N PHE A 193 -15.94 28.95 29.83
CA PHE A 193 -16.14 30.22 30.51
C PHE A 193 -17.50 30.25 31.21
N THR A 194 -17.48 30.58 32.50
CA THR A 194 -18.68 30.77 33.34
C THR A 194 -18.57 32.07 34.12
N GLU A 195 -19.72 32.62 34.51
CA GLU A 195 -19.82 33.83 35.32
C GLU A 195 -20.00 33.45 36.80
N GLY A 196 -19.24 34.10 37.69
CA GLY A 196 -19.36 33.92 39.13
C GLY A 196 -19.49 35.27 39.83
N SER A 197 -20.50 35.41 40.68
CA SER A 197 -20.67 36.59 41.55
C SER A 197 -20.04 36.33 42.92
N MET A 198 -19.30 37.31 43.44
CA MET A 198 -18.77 37.29 44.80
C MET A 198 -19.24 38.54 45.55
N GLU A 199 -19.74 38.34 46.77
CA GLU A 199 -20.11 39.46 47.64
C GLU A 199 -18.85 40.14 48.16
N VAL A 200 -18.69 41.42 47.85
CA VAL A 200 -17.57 42.22 48.36
C VAL A 200 -18.03 42.93 49.65
N PRO A 201 -17.33 42.76 50.78
CA PRO A 201 -17.65 43.49 52.00
C PRO A 201 -17.69 44.99 51.76
N ARG A 202 -18.75 45.67 52.23
CA ARG A 202 -18.96 47.12 52.03
C ARG A 202 -17.77 47.98 52.44
N ALA A 203 -16.96 47.56 53.42
CA ALA A 203 -15.77 48.29 53.84
C ALA A 203 -14.67 48.38 52.76
N LEU A 204 -14.73 47.55 51.72
CA LEU A 204 -13.77 47.50 50.61
C LEU A 204 -14.33 48.12 49.32
N VAL A 205 -15.56 48.63 49.37
CA VAL A 205 -16.22 49.30 48.25
C VAL A 205 -16.36 50.77 48.65
N GLY A 206 -15.53 51.62 48.05
CA GLY A 206 -15.41 53.05 48.40
C GLY A 206 -16.68 53.86 48.26
#